data_AF-A0A8T6ER20-F1
#
_entry.id   AF-A0A8T6ER20-F1
#
_cell.length_a   1.000
_cell.length_b   1.000
_cell.length_c   1.000
_cell.angle_alpha   90.00
_cell.angle_beta   90.00
_cell.angle_gamma   90.00
#
_symmetry.space_group_name_H-M   'P 1'
#
loop_
_entity.id
_entity.type
_entity.pdbx_description
1 polymer ?
#
loop_
_entity_poly.entity_id
_entity_poly.type
_entity_poly.pdbx_seq_one_letter_code
_entity_poly.pdbx_strand_id
1 'polypeptide(L)'
;MPEPAADPFARIARFYDLDLEGFDADLALYLALAERAAARDGREDVLELGCGTGRVAGALAGAGFGVVGVDYSAAMIEAARARTEDLPVRLVEGDMRSLALGEGFGLVLVPLGGLQHLETIEDLAAAFATVAVHLAPDGIAAVDVEAPHADD
;
A
#
# COMPACT_ATOMS: atom_id res chain seq x y z
N MET A 1 20.47 16.22 8.96
CA MET A 1 19.42 15.70 8.05
C MET A 1 20.15 14.92 6.99
N PRO A 2 20.00 13.58 6.91
CA PRO A 2 20.48 12.88 5.73
C PRO A 2 19.77 13.49 4.51
N GLU A 3 20.50 13.64 3.41
CA GLU A 3 19.95 13.99 2.10
C GLU A 3 18.86 12.96 1.76
N PRO A 4 17.69 13.34 1.20
CA PRO A 4 16.71 12.34 0.79
C PRO A 4 17.43 11.38 -0.16
N ALA A 5 17.46 10.10 0.19
CA ALA A 5 17.96 9.07 -0.71
C ALA A 5 17.27 9.29 -2.06
N ALA A 6 18.05 9.39 -3.14
CA ALA A 6 17.51 9.67 -4.47
C ALA A 6 16.37 8.67 -4.74
N ASP A 7 15.16 9.17 -5.04
CA ASP A 7 13.99 8.34 -5.33
C ASP A 7 14.28 7.46 -6.56
N PRO A 8 14.56 6.15 -6.37
CA PRO A 8 14.88 5.27 -7.49
C PRO A 8 13.61 4.95 -8.30
N PHE A 9 12.43 4.99 -7.67
CA PHE A 9 11.15 4.68 -8.28
C PHE A 9 10.72 5.74 -9.29
N ALA A 10 11.08 7.01 -9.08
CA ALA A 10 10.80 8.08 -10.04
C ALA A 10 11.27 7.79 -11.47
N ARG A 11 12.37 7.06 -11.63
CA ARG A 11 12.94 6.74 -12.95
C ARG A 11 12.19 5.61 -13.65
N ILE A 12 11.55 4.74 -12.89
CA ILE A 12 10.89 3.53 -13.39
C ILE A 12 9.37 3.63 -13.35
N ALA A 13 8.77 4.62 -12.68
CA ALA A 13 7.32 4.77 -12.52
C ALA A 13 6.55 4.62 -13.84
N ARG A 14 7.04 5.22 -14.94
CA ARG A 14 6.39 5.13 -16.26
C ARG A 14 6.46 3.76 -16.94
N PHE A 15 7.34 2.87 -16.46
CA PHE A 15 7.54 1.52 -16.97
C PHE A 15 7.06 0.46 -15.99
N TYR A 16 6.82 0.82 -14.73
CA TYR A 16 6.51 -0.10 -13.63
C TYR A 16 5.31 -1.00 -13.96
N ASP A 17 4.29 -0.43 -14.59
CA ASP A 17 3.09 -1.17 -14.97
C ASP A 17 3.32 -2.15 -16.13
N LEU A 18 4.39 -1.99 -16.92
CA LEU A 18 4.76 -2.97 -17.96
C LEU A 18 5.29 -4.27 -17.31
N ASP A 19 6.02 -4.15 -16.20
CA ASP A 19 6.54 -5.31 -15.47
C ASP A 19 5.41 -6.05 -14.74
N LEU A 20 4.31 -5.35 -14.42
CA LEU A 20 3.12 -5.90 -13.76
C LEU A 20 1.99 -6.25 -14.73
N GLU A 21 2.20 -6.12 -16.05
CA GLU A 21 1.16 -6.38 -17.04
C GLU A 21 0.73 -7.86 -16.98
N GLY A 22 -0.56 -8.10 -16.72
CA GLY A 22 -1.13 -9.44 -16.55
C GLY A 22 -0.89 -10.08 -15.18
N PHE A 23 -0.30 -9.35 -14.22
CA PHE A 23 -0.14 -9.80 -12.85
C PHE A 23 -1.35 -9.39 -11.99
N ASP A 24 -2.38 -10.23 -12.01
CA ASP A 24 -3.65 -9.97 -11.30
C ASP A 24 -3.96 -11.05 -10.24
N ALA A 25 -3.10 -12.06 -10.10
CA ALA A 25 -3.36 -13.24 -9.27
C ALA A 25 -3.49 -12.90 -7.77
N ASP A 26 -2.82 -11.85 -7.32
CA ASP A 26 -2.82 -11.36 -5.93
C ASP A 26 -4.03 -10.49 -5.59
N LEU A 27 -4.64 -9.81 -6.58
CA LEU A 27 -5.78 -8.92 -6.36
C LEU A 27 -6.97 -9.64 -5.70
N ALA A 28 -7.21 -10.90 -6.06
CA ALA A 28 -8.25 -11.71 -5.46
C ALA A 28 -8.05 -11.90 -3.94
N LEU A 29 -6.80 -12.02 -3.48
CA LEU A 29 -6.48 -12.12 -2.07
C LEU A 29 -6.78 -10.81 -1.34
N TYR A 30 -6.33 -9.67 -1.88
CA TYR A 30 -6.55 -8.37 -1.24
C TYR A 30 -8.03 -7.99 -1.19
N LEU A 31 -8.81 -8.30 -2.23
CA LEU A 31 -10.27 -8.14 -2.23
C LEU A 31 -10.92 -9.00 -1.15
N ALA A 32 -10.56 -10.29 -1.04
CA ALA A 32 -11.10 -11.17 -0.02
C ALA A 32 -10.75 -10.70 1.42
N LEU A 33 -9.57 -10.11 1.61
CA LEU A 33 -9.16 -9.52 2.88
C LEU A 33 -9.99 -8.28 3.22
N ALA A 34 -10.27 -7.41 2.24
CA ALA A 34 -11.11 -6.23 2.41
C ALA A 34 -12.56 -6.62 2.76
N GLU A 35 -13.14 -7.60 2.06
CA GLU A 35 -14.46 -8.15 2.38
C GLU A 35 -14.50 -8.75 3.80
N ARG A 36 -13.45 -9.47 4.19
CA ARG A 36 -13.34 -10.05 5.53
C ARG A 36 -13.23 -8.98 6.62
N ALA A 37 -12.47 -7.92 6.38
CA ALA A 37 -12.35 -6.78 7.30
C ALA A 37 -13.71 -6.07 7.46
N ALA A 38 -14.39 -5.79 6.34
CA ALA A 38 -15.71 -5.18 6.34
C ALA A 38 -16.76 -6.04 7.06
N ALA A 39 -16.71 -7.36 6.90
CA ALA A 39 -17.61 -8.26 7.62
C ALA A 39 -17.38 -8.28 9.15
N ARG A 40 -16.22 -7.82 9.65
CA ARG A 40 -15.89 -7.80 11.08
C ARG A 40 -16.28 -6.50 11.77
N ASP A 41 -15.89 -5.36 11.21
CA ASP A 41 -16.06 -4.04 11.83
C ASP A 41 -17.12 -3.19 11.09
N GLY A 42 -17.68 -3.67 9.98
CA GLY A 42 -18.64 -2.92 9.16
C GLY A 42 -18.02 -1.77 8.37
N ARG A 43 -16.69 -1.59 8.46
CA ARG A 43 -15.95 -0.55 7.73
C ARG A 43 -15.50 -1.03 6.37
N GLU A 44 -15.63 -0.17 5.39
CA GLU A 44 -15.19 -0.40 4.00
C GLU A 44 -13.97 0.47 3.67
N ASP A 45 -13.18 0.86 4.68
CA ASP A 45 -12.00 1.71 4.55
C ASP A 45 -10.69 0.90 4.54
N VAL A 46 -9.83 1.21 3.58
CA VAL A 46 -8.53 0.53 3.40
C VAL A 46 -7.41 1.56 3.34
N LEU A 47 -6.35 1.32 4.10
CA LEU A 47 -5.07 2.02 3.96
C LEU A 47 -4.08 1.10 3.24
N GLU A 48 -3.57 1.53 2.08
CA GLU A 48 -2.50 0.86 1.36
C GLU A 48 -1.19 1.65 1.52
N LEU A 49 -0.19 1.05 2.15
CA LEU A 49 1.15 1.62 2.31
C LEU A 49 2.07 1.07 1.20
N GLY A 50 2.76 1.98 0.50
CA GLY A 50 3.53 1.66 -0.70
C GLY A 50 2.63 1.39 -1.91
N CYS A 51 1.64 2.26 -2.14
CA CYS A 51 0.62 2.01 -3.17
C CYS A 51 1.13 2.09 -4.62
N GLY A 52 2.35 2.58 -4.84
CA GLY A 52 2.99 2.65 -6.14
C GLY A 52 2.12 3.38 -7.17
N THR A 53 1.92 2.74 -8.33
CA THR A 53 1.07 3.24 -9.42
C THR A 53 -0.43 3.01 -9.19
N GLY A 54 -0.84 2.62 -7.98
CA GLY A 54 -2.24 2.49 -7.58
C GLY A 54 -2.95 1.25 -8.12
N ARG A 55 -2.23 0.18 -8.48
CA ARG A 55 -2.82 -1.07 -9.03
C ARG A 55 -3.81 -1.70 -8.05
N VAL A 56 -3.39 -1.92 -6.80
CA VAL A 56 -4.24 -2.54 -5.77
C VAL A 56 -5.29 -1.54 -5.28
N ALA A 57 -4.91 -0.28 -5.02
CA ALA A 57 -5.84 0.78 -4.65
C ALA A 57 -7.00 0.94 -5.63
N GLY A 58 -6.70 0.96 -6.94
CA GLY A 58 -7.71 1.05 -7.99
C GLY A 58 -8.64 -0.16 -8.02
N ALA A 59 -8.10 -1.37 -7.86
CA ALA A 59 -8.91 -2.59 -7.83
C ALA A 59 -9.87 -2.63 -6.64
N LEU A 60 -9.39 -2.28 -5.43
CA LEU A 60 -10.20 -2.19 -4.23
C LEU A 60 -11.28 -1.11 -4.34
N ALA A 61 -10.91 0.08 -4.83
CA ALA A 61 -11.84 1.18 -5.01
C ALA A 61 -12.91 0.88 -6.07
N GLY A 62 -12.55 0.20 -7.16
CA GLY A 62 -13.49 -0.29 -8.16
C GLY A 62 -14.48 -1.34 -7.63
N ALA A 63 -14.11 -2.05 -6.54
CA ALA A 63 -14.99 -2.98 -5.84
C ALA A 63 -15.88 -2.30 -4.77
N GLY A 64 -15.75 -0.98 -4.59
CA GLY A 64 -16.59 -0.19 -3.69
C GLY A 64 -15.96 0.19 -2.35
N PHE A 65 -14.70 -0.19 -2.09
CA PHE A 65 -13.99 0.21 -0.87
C PHE A 65 -13.49 1.66 -0.95
N GLY A 66 -13.50 2.37 0.18
CA GLY A 66 -12.84 3.67 0.32
C GLY A 66 -11.35 3.48 0.58
N VAL A 67 -10.49 3.93 -0.34
CA VAL A 67 -9.05 3.63 -0.25
C VAL A 67 -8.24 4.90 0.01
N VAL A 68 -7.31 4.82 0.95
CA VAL A 68 -6.21 5.77 1.12
C VAL A 68 -4.93 5.08 0.66
N GLY A 69 -4.36 5.53 -0.46
CA GLY A 69 -3.08 5.04 -0.98
C GLY A 69 -1.94 5.98 -0.59
N VAL A 70 -0.91 5.43 0.02
CA VAL A 70 0.29 6.17 0.45
C VAL A 70 1.51 5.64 -0.26
N ASP A 71 2.31 6.52 -0.85
CA ASP A 71 3.62 6.17 -1.39
C ASP A 71 4.58 7.35 -1.19
N TYR A 72 5.87 7.08 -0.99
CA TYR A 72 6.86 8.13 -0.77
C TYR A 72 7.33 8.76 -2.08
N SER A 73 7.13 8.08 -3.21
CA SER A 73 7.53 8.57 -4.53
C SER A 73 6.43 9.43 -5.13
N ALA A 74 6.71 10.73 -5.28
CA ALA A 74 5.81 11.66 -5.97
C ALA A 74 5.46 11.20 -7.40
N ALA A 75 6.41 10.56 -8.09
CA ALA A 75 6.20 10.04 -9.44
C ALA A 75 5.23 8.84 -9.48
N MET A 76 5.30 7.97 -8.46
CA MET A 76 4.35 6.87 -8.29
C MET A 76 2.94 7.41 -7.98
N ILE A 77 2.84 8.38 -7.08
CA ILE A 77 1.57 9.06 -6.75
C ILE A 77 0.93 9.71 -7.99
N GLU A 78 1.72 10.33 -8.86
CA GLU A 78 1.19 10.90 -10.11
C GLU A 78 0.66 9.83 -11.05
N ALA A 79 1.36 8.71 -11.20
CA ALA A 79 0.87 7.57 -11.98
C ALA A 79 -0.41 6.96 -11.38
N ALA A 80 -0.45 6.82 -10.05
CA ALA A 80 -1.63 6.37 -9.34
C ALA A 80 -2.83 7.29 -9.57
N ARG A 81 -2.61 8.61 -9.55
CA ARG A 81 -3.66 9.61 -9.81
C ARG A 81 -4.30 9.42 -11.17
N ALA A 82 -3.49 9.20 -12.20
CA ALA A 82 -3.99 8.94 -13.55
C ALA A 82 -4.79 7.62 -13.62
N ARG A 83 -4.36 6.57 -12.92
CA ARG A 83 -5.07 5.28 -12.88
C ARG A 83 -6.40 5.36 -12.14
N THR A 84 -6.47 6.15 -11.06
CA THR A 84 -7.62 6.17 -10.15
C THR A 84 -8.47 7.44 -10.25
N GLU A 85 -8.37 8.19 -11.35
CA GLU A 85 -9.01 9.50 -11.53
C GLU A 85 -10.53 9.47 -11.28
N ASP A 86 -11.20 8.39 -11.70
CA ASP A 86 -12.65 8.22 -11.57
C ASP A 86 -13.06 7.35 -10.36
N LEU A 87 -12.13 7.05 -9.44
CA LEU A 87 -12.33 6.14 -8.31
C LEU A 87 -12.22 6.87 -6.96
N PRO A 88 -12.86 6.36 -5.89
CA PRO A 88 -12.81 6.95 -4.56
C PRO A 88 -11.49 6.65 -3.84
N VAL A 89 -10.37 7.10 -4.41
CA VAL A 89 -9.01 6.91 -3.85
C VAL A 89 -8.44 8.25 -3.39
N ARG A 90 -8.07 8.34 -2.11
CA ARG A 90 -7.27 9.44 -1.57
C ARG A 90 -5.79 9.08 -1.65
N LEU A 91 -5.04 9.77 -2.50
CA LEU A 91 -3.61 9.58 -2.64
C LEU A 91 -2.82 10.56 -1.76
N VAL A 92 -1.83 10.05 -1.04
CA VAL A 92 -0.99 10.80 -0.11
C VAL A 92 0.48 10.50 -0.39
N GLU A 93 1.27 11.53 -0.70
CA GLU A 93 2.73 11.40 -0.69
C GLU A 93 3.22 11.32 0.76
N GLY A 94 3.84 10.21 1.15
CA GLY A 94 4.25 9.99 2.53
C GLY A 94 5.09 8.74 2.75
N ASP A 95 5.83 8.74 3.85
CA ASP A 95 6.71 7.64 4.25
C ASP A 95 5.98 6.68 5.21
N MET A 96 5.93 5.39 4.87
CA MET A 96 5.27 4.36 5.68
C MET A 96 5.91 4.16 7.07
N ARG A 97 7.12 4.69 7.32
CA ARG A 97 7.79 4.61 8.62
C ARG A 97 7.28 5.64 9.62
N SER A 98 6.72 6.75 9.15
CA SER A 98 6.36 7.90 9.99
C SER A 98 5.02 8.53 9.65
N LEU A 99 4.21 7.90 8.80
CA LEU A 99 2.88 8.39 8.43
C LEU A 99 2.03 8.59 9.70
N ALA A 100 1.23 9.66 9.70
CA ALA A 100 0.27 9.93 10.77
C ALA A 100 -0.96 10.64 10.18
N LEU A 101 -1.98 9.87 9.79
CA LEU A 101 -3.23 10.39 9.25
C LEU A 101 -4.23 10.81 10.35
N GLY A 102 -4.08 10.27 11.55
CA GLY A 102 -5.06 10.47 12.64
C GLY A 102 -6.37 9.73 12.40
N GLU A 103 -6.37 8.72 11.53
CA GLU A 103 -7.51 7.93 11.09
C GLU A 103 -7.20 6.44 11.32
N GLY A 104 -8.22 5.65 11.64
CA GLY A 104 -8.12 4.19 11.79
C GLY A 104 -8.93 3.47 10.72
N PHE A 105 -8.38 2.39 10.18
CA PHE A 105 -8.90 1.66 9.03
C PHE A 105 -9.24 0.21 9.40
N GLY A 106 -10.31 -0.32 8.80
CA GLY A 106 -10.71 -1.71 8.92
C GLY A 106 -9.68 -2.66 8.31
N LEU A 107 -8.97 -2.21 7.26
CA LEU A 107 -7.85 -2.93 6.66
C LEU A 107 -6.63 -2.01 6.44
N VAL A 108 -5.46 -2.46 6.88
CA VAL A 108 -4.16 -1.85 6.52
C VAL A 108 -3.34 -2.87 5.73
N LEU A 109 -2.94 -2.51 4.51
CA LEU A 109 -2.21 -3.36 3.56
C LEU A 109 -0.81 -2.84 3.30
N VAL A 110 0.15 -3.77 3.20
CA VAL A 110 1.44 -3.57 2.53
C VAL A 110 1.61 -4.64 1.46
N PRO A 111 1.16 -4.39 0.21
CA PRO A 111 1.24 -5.36 -0.89
C PRO A 111 2.65 -5.54 -1.45
N LEU A 112 2.83 -6.59 -2.26
CA LEU A 112 3.97 -6.78 -3.17
C LEU A 112 5.36 -6.56 -2.55
N GLY A 113 5.60 -7.03 -1.32
CA GLY A 113 6.92 -6.94 -0.72
C GLY A 113 7.34 -5.51 -0.37
N GLY A 114 6.41 -4.55 -0.25
CA GLY A 114 6.74 -3.14 0.04
C GLY A 114 7.64 -2.95 1.28
N LEU A 115 7.52 -3.82 2.29
CA LEU A 115 8.42 -3.81 3.46
C LEU A 115 9.86 -4.20 3.15
N GLN A 116 10.13 -4.94 2.07
CA GLN A 116 11.48 -5.39 1.69
C GLN A 116 12.35 -4.26 1.13
N HIS A 117 11.76 -3.08 0.89
CA HIS A 117 12.51 -1.86 0.60
C HIS A 117 13.10 -1.18 1.85
N LEU A 118 12.76 -1.66 3.05
CA LEU A 118 13.28 -1.14 4.32
C LEU A 118 14.58 -1.87 4.67
N GLU A 119 15.69 -1.14 4.71
CA GLU A 119 17.04 -1.72 4.84
C GLU A 119 17.42 -2.09 6.28
N THR A 120 16.67 -1.61 7.27
CA THR A 120 16.99 -1.79 8.70
C THR A 120 15.83 -2.36 9.49
N ILE A 121 16.14 -3.05 10.59
CA ILE A 121 15.13 -3.56 11.53
C ILE A 121 14.40 -2.39 12.21
N GLU A 122 15.09 -1.28 12.43
CA GLU A 122 14.51 -0.05 12.97
C GLU A 122 13.46 0.54 12.01
N ASP A 123 13.75 0.59 10.71
CA ASP A 123 12.80 1.03 9.69
C ASP A 123 11.59 0.09 9.62
N LEU A 124 11.83 -1.22 9.64
CA LEU A 124 10.76 -2.23 9.65
C LEU A 124 9.87 -2.09 10.89
N ALA A 125 10.47 -1.91 12.06
CA ALA A 125 9.74 -1.68 13.31
C ALA A 125 8.91 -0.39 13.26
N ALA A 126 9.45 0.68 12.66
CA ALA A 126 8.73 1.93 12.48
C ALA A 126 7.54 1.79 11.51
N ALA A 127 7.69 1.02 10.44
CA ALA A 127 6.58 0.70 9.53
C ALA A 127 5.49 -0.12 10.22
N PHE A 128 5.85 -1.15 11.00
CA PHE A 128 4.87 -1.91 11.78
C PHE A 128 4.18 -1.07 12.87
N ALA A 129 4.90 -0.12 13.49
CA ALA A 129 4.29 0.84 14.40
C ALA A 129 3.26 1.72 13.67
N THR A 130 3.60 2.19 12.46
CA THR A 130 2.68 2.94 11.60
C THR A 130 1.44 2.11 11.24
N VAL A 131 1.60 0.85 10.87
CA VAL A 131 0.47 -0.08 10.65
C VAL A 131 -0.40 -0.15 11.90
N ALA A 132 0.21 -0.38 13.06
CA ALA A 132 -0.52 -0.56 14.32
C ALA A 132 -1.34 0.68 14.74
N VAL A 133 -0.81 1.90 14.55
CA VAL A 133 -1.55 3.13 14.94
C VAL A 133 -2.70 3.46 13.99
N HIS A 134 -2.70 2.93 12.76
CA HIS A 134 -3.76 3.14 11.77
C HIS A 134 -4.78 2.00 11.73
N LEU A 135 -4.66 0.97 12.58
CA LEU A 135 -5.70 -0.06 12.68
C LEU A 135 -6.88 0.44 13.52
N ALA A 136 -8.08 0.33 12.97
CA ALA A 136 -9.30 0.42 13.76
C ALA A 136 -9.40 -0.76 14.75
N PRO A 137 -10.20 -0.64 15.82
CA PRO A 137 -10.57 -1.79 16.63
C PRO A 137 -11.09 -2.94 15.75
N ASP A 138 -10.64 -4.17 16.01
CA ASP A 138 -10.98 -5.38 15.24
C ASP A 138 -10.55 -5.37 13.75
N GLY A 139 -9.79 -4.35 13.34
CA GLY A 139 -9.20 -4.24 12.02
C GLY A 139 -8.17 -5.33 11.70
N ILE A 140 -7.91 -5.51 10.41
CA ILE A 140 -6.94 -6.48 9.90
C ILE A 140 -5.73 -5.73 9.36
N ALA A 141 -4.53 -6.18 9.72
CA ALA A 141 -3.32 -5.86 8.98
C ALA A 141 -2.92 -7.05 8.12
N ALA A 142 -2.56 -6.80 6.87
CA ALA A 142 -1.96 -7.80 6.00
C ALA A 142 -0.72 -7.22 5.32
N VAL A 143 0.33 -8.02 5.33
CA VAL A 143 1.63 -7.69 4.76
C VAL A 143 2.01 -8.84 3.86
N ASP A 144 2.36 -8.52 2.63
CA ASP A 144 2.90 -9.45 1.66
C ASP A 144 4.43 -9.38 1.67
N VAL A 145 5.08 -10.54 1.72
CA VAL A 145 6.54 -10.67 1.73
C VAL A 145 6.94 -11.80 0.79
N GLU A 146 7.93 -11.54 -0.05
CA GLU A 146 8.53 -12.58 -0.86
C GLU A 146 9.32 -13.53 0.04
N ALA A 147 8.98 -14.81 -0.02
CA ALA A 147 9.70 -15.84 0.72
C ALA A 147 11.06 -16.06 0.05
N PRO A 148 12.16 -16.20 0.81
CA PRO A 148 13.45 -16.54 0.24
C PRO A 148 13.33 -17.88 -0.50
N HIS A 149 13.91 -17.96 -1.69
CA HIS A 149 14.04 -19.21 -2.40
C HIS A 149 15.16 -20.04 -1.77
N ALA A 150 15.03 -21.36 -1.86
CA ALA A 150 16.02 -22.29 -1.29
C ALA A 150 17.42 -22.13 -1.92
N ASP A 151 17.52 -21.44 -3.05
CA ASP A 151 18.73 -21.20 -3.83
C ASP A 151 19.29 -19.77 -3.68
N ASP A 152 18.70 -18.93 -2.82
CA ASP A 152 19.18 -17.56 -2.50
C ASP A 152 20.39 -17.55 -1.56
#